data_AF-A0A0E0GS25-F1
#
_entry.id   AF-A0A0E0GS25-F1
#
_cell.length_a   1.000
_cell.length_b   1.000
_cell.length_c   1.000
_cell.angle_alpha   90.00
_cell.angle_beta   90.00
_cell.angle_gamma   90.00
#
_symmetry.space_group_name_H-M   'P 1'
#
loop_
_entity.id
_entity.type
_entity.pdbx_description
1 polymer ?
#
loop_
_entity_poly.entity_id
_entity_poly.type
_entity_poly.pdbx_seq_one_letter_code
_entity_poly.pdbx_strand_id
1 'polypeptide(L)'
;MRGGGGGGEEAGQKLKSMDVDKLENGGDKPALKYHGWRAMPFIIGNETFEKLGTLGTSANLLVYLTQVFHMRSVDAATLLNGLNGTTSLAPIIGAFLSDAYLGRYLALAIASVASLIEYKVLESWGA
;
A
#
# COMPACT_ATOMS: atom_id res chain seq x y z
N MET A 1 -59.77 25.52 -14.23
CA MET A 1 -58.94 26.56 -13.57
C MET A 1 -58.44 26.00 -12.24
N ARG A 2 -57.14 26.19 -11.96
CA ARG A 2 -56.39 25.90 -10.71
C ARG A 2 -56.06 24.39 -10.51
N GLY A 3 -54.86 23.87 -10.73
CA GLY A 3 -53.53 24.48 -10.88
C GLY A 3 -52.74 24.37 -9.57
N GLY A 4 -51.76 23.45 -9.56
CA GLY A 4 -50.44 23.64 -8.94
C GLY A 4 -50.30 23.41 -7.42
N GLY A 5 -49.63 22.32 -7.06
CA GLY A 5 -49.11 22.10 -5.70
C GLY A 5 -48.60 20.68 -5.51
N GLY A 6 -47.39 20.38 -5.99
CA GLY A 6 -46.78 19.04 -5.83
C GLY A 6 -45.43 18.84 -6.51
N GLY A 7 -45.04 19.70 -7.45
CA GLY A 7 -43.78 19.53 -8.20
C GLY A 7 -42.51 20.11 -7.55
N GLY A 8 -42.61 20.75 -6.38
CA GLY A 8 -41.47 21.44 -5.74
C GLY A 8 -40.66 20.58 -4.79
N GLU A 9 -41.30 19.64 -4.09
CA GLU A 9 -40.64 18.81 -3.06
C GLU A 9 -39.98 17.56 -3.67
N GLU A 10 -40.56 16.99 -4.73
CA GLU A 10 -39.98 15.86 -5.47
C GLU A 10 -38.68 16.25 -6.18
N ALA A 11 -38.59 17.48 -6.72
CA ALA A 11 -37.38 17.98 -7.36
C ALA A 11 -36.24 18.20 -6.34
N GLY A 12 -36.56 18.68 -5.13
CA GLY A 12 -35.58 18.86 -4.05
C GLY A 12 -35.05 17.54 -3.50
N GLN A 13 -35.91 16.51 -3.39
CA GLN A 13 -35.49 15.16 -2.98
C GLN A 13 -34.64 14.48 -4.07
N LYS A 14 -34.97 14.69 -5.35
CA LYS A 14 -34.24 14.12 -6.48
C LYS A 14 -32.89 14.78 -6.73
N LEU A 15 -32.76 16.09 -6.46
CA LEU A 15 -31.46 16.77 -6.44
C LEU A 15 -30.61 16.23 -5.29
N LYS A 16 -31.20 16.13 -4.08
CA LYS A 16 -30.48 15.67 -2.90
C LYS A 16 -30.01 14.22 -3.06
N SER A 17 -30.81 13.32 -3.64
CA SER A 17 -30.40 11.94 -3.96
C SER A 17 -29.30 11.88 -5.03
N MET A 18 -29.39 12.72 -6.07
CA MET A 18 -28.36 12.82 -7.12
C MET A 18 -27.00 13.29 -6.58
N ASP A 19 -26.98 14.16 -5.57
CA ASP A 19 -25.72 14.60 -4.94
C ASP A 19 -25.13 13.53 -4.00
N VAL A 20 -25.95 12.77 -3.24
CA VAL A 20 -25.43 11.70 -2.36
C VAL A 20 -24.86 10.52 -3.16
N ASP A 21 -25.54 10.10 -4.24
CA ASP A 21 -25.04 9.04 -5.12
C ASP A 21 -23.73 9.45 -5.84
N LYS A 22 -23.56 10.75 -6.12
CA LYS A 22 -22.39 11.29 -6.83
C LYS A 22 -21.18 11.55 -5.91
N LEU A 23 -21.41 11.75 -4.61
CA LEU A 23 -20.33 11.84 -3.62
C LEU A 23 -19.87 10.46 -3.15
N GLU A 24 -20.78 9.47 -3.06
CA GLU A 24 -20.40 8.09 -2.71
C GLU A 24 -19.64 7.39 -3.86
N ASN A 25 -19.89 7.81 -5.10
CA ASN A 25 -19.16 7.36 -6.29
C ASN A 25 -18.16 8.43 -6.80
N GLY A 26 -17.55 9.16 -5.87
CA GLY A 26 -16.51 10.17 -6.08
C GLY A 26 -15.16 9.57 -6.48
N GLY A 27 -15.14 8.81 -7.56
CA GLY A 27 -13.92 8.34 -8.19
C GLY A 27 -14.18 8.14 -9.67
N ASP A 28 -13.86 9.17 -10.45
CA ASP A 28 -13.58 9.06 -11.88
C ASP A 28 -12.53 7.96 -12.07
N LYS A 29 -12.97 6.71 -12.19
CA LYS A 29 -12.11 5.62 -12.62
C LYS A 29 -11.99 5.84 -14.12
N PRO A 30 -10.84 6.33 -14.64
CA PRO A 30 -10.67 6.43 -16.08
C PRO A 30 -10.99 5.04 -16.62
N ALA A 31 -11.78 4.97 -17.70
CA ALA A 31 -12.14 3.70 -18.32
C ALA A 31 -10.86 2.89 -18.55
N LEU A 32 -10.56 1.99 -17.60
CA LEU A 32 -9.35 1.20 -17.61
C LEU A 32 -9.53 0.31 -18.82
N LYS A 33 -8.83 0.65 -19.90
CA LYS A 33 -8.67 -0.21 -21.05
C LYS A 33 -7.87 -1.41 -20.56
N TYR A 34 -8.55 -2.34 -19.91
CA TYR A 34 -7.99 -3.55 -19.35
C TYR A 34 -7.45 -4.34 -20.54
N HIS A 35 -6.15 -4.21 -20.81
CA HIS A 35 -5.37 -5.23 -21.48
C HIS A 35 -5.19 -6.41 -20.49
N GLY A 36 -6.30 -6.85 -19.88
CA GLY A 36 -6.35 -7.71 -18.70
C GLY A 36 -5.77 -9.10 -18.96
N TRP A 37 -5.74 -9.54 -20.22
CA TRP A 37 -5.14 -10.81 -20.60
C TRP A 37 -3.61 -10.85 -20.38
N ARG A 38 -2.91 -9.72 -20.51
CA ARG A 38 -1.48 -9.62 -20.19
C ARG A 38 -1.23 -9.36 -18.72
N ALA A 39 -2.10 -8.62 -18.03
CA ALA A 39 -1.96 -8.33 -16.60
C ALA A 39 -2.31 -9.53 -15.70
N MET A 40 -3.29 -10.36 -16.12
CA MET A 40 -3.72 -11.57 -15.42
C MET A 40 -2.56 -12.48 -14.95
N PRO A 41 -1.64 -12.93 -15.82
CA PRO A 41 -0.55 -13.81 -15.39
C PRO A 41 0.43 -13.14 -14.42
N PHE A 42 0.66 -11.82 -14.52
CA PHE A 42 1.51 -11.11 -13.55
C PHE A 42 0.87 -11.04 -12.17
N ILE A 43 -0.44 -10.78 -12.10
CA ILE A 43 -1.19 -10.71 -10.84
C ILE A 43 -1.24 -12.10 -10.19
N ILE A 44 -1.58 -13.14 -10.96
CA ILE A 44 -1.61 -14.52 -10.46
C ILE A 44 -0.22 -14.97 -10.03
N GLY A 45 0.82 -14.63 -10.81
CA GLY A 45 2.21 -14.92 -10.46
C GLY A 45 2.63 -14.27 -9.16
N ASN A 46 2.32 -12.98 -8.97
CA ASN A 46 2.60 -12.25 -7.73
C ASN A 46 1.88 -12.88 -6.53
N GLU A 47 0.57 -13.10 -6.66
CA GLU A 47 -0.25 -13.71 -5.61
C GLU A 47 0.26 -15.10 -5.21
N THR A 48 0.60 -15.92 -6.22
CA THR A 48 1.12 -17.27 -5.98
C THR A 48 2.50 -17.21 -5.33
N PHE A 49 3.36 -16.30 -5.77
CA PHE A 49 4.69 -16.11 -5.20
C PHE A 49 4.64 -15.65 -3.74
N GLU A 50 3.75 -14.70 -3.43
CA GLU A 50 3.53 -14.24 -2.06
C GLU A 50 3.08 -15.38 -1.15
N LYS A 51 2.10 -16.18 -1.61
CA LYS A 51 1.62 -17.37 -0.87
C LYS A 51 2.70 -18.43 -0.72
N LEU A 52 3.45 -18.75 -1.76
CA LEU A 52 4.52 -19.74 -1.74
C LEU A 52 5.68 -19.31 -0.83
N GLY A 53 6.09 -18.04 -0.91
CA GLY A 53 7.13 -17.49 -0.04
C GLY A 53 6.71 -17.57 1.43
N THR A 54 5.48 -17.14 1.74
CA THR A 54 4.96 -17.16 3.11
C THR A 54 4.84 -18.59 3.66
N LEU A 55 4.28 -19.53 2.88
CA LEU A 55 4.15 -20.93 3.29
C LEU A 55 5.52 -21.63 3.38
N GLY A 56 6.43 -21.37 2.45
CA GLY A 56 7.78 -21.93 2.45
C GLY A 56 8.60 -21.47 3.65
N THR A 57 8.63 -20.16 3.91
CA THR A 57 9.35 -19.58 5.04
C THR A 57 8.76 -20.04 6.38
N SER A 58 7.43 -20.03 6.52
CA SER A 58 6.77 -20.50 7.76
C SER A 58 7.01 -21.98 8.04
N ALA A 59 6.94 -22.84 7.01
CA ALA A 59 7.23 -24.26 7.15
C ALA A 59 8.71 -24.53 7.47
N ASN A 60 9.64 -23.86 6.78
CA ASN A 60 11.07 -24.01 7.03
C ASN A 60 11.43 -23.60 8.47
N LEU A 61 10.85 -22.49 8.94
CA LEU A 61 11.11 -21.99 10.28
C LEU A 61 10.50 -22.91 11.37
N LEU A 62 9.29 -23.44 11.15
CA LEU A 62 8.66 -24.39 12.07
C LEU A 62 9.50 -25.67 12.22
N VAL A 63 10.00 -26.21 11.11
CA VAL A 63 10.90 -27.38 11.13
C VAL A 63 12.21 -27.05 11.84
N TYR A 64 12.81 -25.88 11.58
CA TYR A 64 14.04 -25.45 12.24
C TYR A 64 13.86 -25.34 13.77
N LEU A 65 12.77 -24.73 14.24
CA LEU A 65 12.47 -24.55 15.66
C LEU A 65 12.25 -25.90 16.37
N THR A 66 11.61 -26.85 15.70
CA THR A 66 11.31 -28.17 16.29
C THR A 66 12.50 -29.13 16.24
N GLN A 67 13.25 -29.17 15.14
CA GLN A 67 14.35 -30.14 14.93
C GLN A 67 15.70 -29.67 15.47
N VAL A 68 16.05 -28.40 15.28
CA VAL A 68 17.38 -27.88 15.65
C VAL A 68 17.34 -27.31 17.07
N PHE A 69 16.30 -26.52 17.35
CA PHE A 69 16.12 -25.86 18.65
C PHE A 69 15.48 -26.77 19.71
N HIS A 70 15.09 -28.00 19.36
CA HIS A 70 14.47 -29.00 20.25
C HIS A 70 13.28 -28.43 21.06
N MET A 71 12.55 -27.48 20.50
CA MET A 71 11.39 -26.88 21.17
C MET A 71 10.16 -27.77 21.01
N ARG A 72 9.30 -27.80 22.03
CA ARG A 72 7.99 -28.46 21.94
C ARG A 72 7.17 -27.81 20.83
N SER A 73 6.44 -28.60 20.07
CA SER A 73 5.63 -28.12 18.93
C SER A 73 4.67 -26.98 19.30
N VAL A 74 4.20 -26.95 20.55
CA VAL A 74 3.35 -25.88 21.10
C VAL A 74 4.09 -24.55 21.23
N ASP A 75 5.35 -24.58 21.69
CA ASP A 75 6.18 -23.38 21.85
C ASP A 75 6.61 -22.84 20.46
N ALA A 76 6.94 -23.74 19.52
CA ALA A 76 7.27 -23.37 18.15
C ALA A 76 6.08 -22.73 17.40
N ALA A 77 4.87 -23.25 17.58
CA ALA A 77 3.65 -22.66 17.01
C ALA A 77 3.34 -21.28 17.61
N THR A 78 3.63 -21.08 18.90
CA THR A 78 3.47 -19.78 19.56
C THR A 78 4.43 -18.73 18.98
N LEU A 79 5.69 -19.10 18.74
CA LEU A 79 6.64 -18.24 18.03
C LEU A 79 6.20 -17.93 16.60
N LEU A 80 5.68 -18.93 15.88
CA LEU A 80 5.18 -18.75 14.52
C LEU A 80 3.98 -17.77 14.49
N ASN A 81 3.06 -17.89 15.46
CA ASN A 81 1.96 -16.93 15.62
C ASN A 81 2.46 -15.52 15.96
N GLY A 82 3.49 -15.40 16.80
CA GLY A 82 4.15 -14.12 17.09
C GLY A 82 4.74 -13.50 15.82
N LEU A 83 5.41 -14.30 14.99
CA LEU A 83 5.95 -13.85 13.70
C LEU A 83 4.87 -13.44 12.71
N ASN A 84 3.76 -14.18 12.62
CA ASN A 84 2.61 -13.77 11.81
C ASN A 84 2.04 -12.43 12.28
N GLY A 85 2.02 -12.18 13.59
CA GLY A 85 1.68 -10.87 14.16
C GLY A 85 2.65 -9.77 13.70
N THR A 86 3.96 -10.03 13.78
CA THR A 86 5.00 -9.09 13.31
C THR A 86 4.89 -8.79 11.83
N THR A 87 4.65 -9.79 10.97
CA THR A 87 4.46 -9.60 9.53
C THR A 87 3.22 -8.75 9.23
N SER A 88 2.19 -8.81 10.08
CA SER A 88 0.99 -7.96 9.96
C SER A 88 1.24 -6.51 10.40
N LEU A 89 2.19 -6.29 11.32
CA LEU A 89 2.63 -4.95 11.75
C LEU A 89 3.68 -4.34 10.82
N ALA A 90 4.42 -5.16 10.08
CA ALA A 90 5.46 -4.72 9.17
C ALA A 90 4.97 -3.71 8.12
N PRO A 91 3.77 -3.83 7.50
CA PRO A 91 3.21 -2.81 6.62
C PRO A 91 2.98 -1.47 7.30
N ILE A 92 2.59 -1.45 8.59
CA ILE A 92 2.36 -0.20 9.33
C ILE A 92 3.68 0.51 9.55
N ILE A 93 4.70 -0.23 10.00
CA ILE A 93 6.06 0.29 10.17
C ILE A 93 6.63 0.74 8.82
N GLY A 94 6.43 -0.07 7.78
CA GLY A 94 6.85 0.21 6.41
C GLY A 94 6.16 1.45 5.84
N ALA A 95 4.87 1.64 6.11
CA ALA A 95 4.12 2.83 5.71
C ALA A 95 4.62 4.07 6.43
N PHE A 96 4.87 4.00 7.73
CA PHE A 96 5.47 5.11 8.50
C PHE A 96 6.87 5.46 8.00
N LEU A 97 7.69 4.45 7.72
CA LEU A 97 9.04 4.63 7.19
C LEU A 97 8.97 5.21 5.77
N SER A 98 8.07 4.72 4.93
CA SER A 98 7.79 5.22 3.59
C SER A 98 7.34 6.69 3.62
N ASP A 99 6.41 7.06 4.49
CA ASP A 99 5.92 8.44 4.66
C ASP A 99 7.02 9.39 5.17
N ALA A 100 7.84 8.92 6.11
CA ALA A 100 9.00 9.66 6.60
C ALA A 100 10.12 9.79 5.54
N TYR A 101 10.33 8.78 4.68
CA TYR A 101 11.41 8.74 3.70
C TYR A 101 11.03 9.40 2.37
N LEU A 102 9.87 9.14 1.78
CA LEU A 102 9.53 9.70 0.46
C LEU A 102 9.50 11.24 0.45
N GLY A 103 9.19 11.90 1.57
CA GLY A 103 9.31 13.36 1.70
C GLY A 103 10.69 13.84 2.17
N ARG A 104 11.27 13.21 3.20
CA ARG A 104 12.49 13.72 3.86
C ARG A 104 13.79 13.15 3.31
N TYR A 105 13.80 11.90 2.84
CA TYR A 105 14.98 11.32 2.18
C TYR A 105 15.22 11.95 0.81
N LEU A 106 14.18 12.24 0.04
CA LEU A 106 14.35 12.99 -1.22
C LEU A 106 14.93 14.37 -0.95
N ALA A 107 14.44 15.10 0.05
CA ALA A 107 14.99 16.39 0.43
C ALA A 107 16.45 16.30 0.93
N LEU A 108 16.79 15.32 1.78
CA LEU A 108 18.16 15.10 2.26
C LEU A 108 19.10 14.64 1.14
N ALA A 109 18.63 13.80 0.21
CA ALA A 109 19.39 13.34 -0.93
C ALA A 109 19.65 14.50 -1.91
N ILE A 110 18.64 15.31 -2.22
CA ILE A 110 18.80 16.50 -3.06
C ILE A 110 19.76 17.50 -2.37
N ALA A 111 19.59 17.74 -1.07
CA ALA A 111 20.49 18.61 -0.31
C ALA A 111 21.94 18.10 -0.32
N SER A 112 22.14 16.80 -0.10
CA SER A 112 23.48 16.18 -0.12
C SER A 112 24.13 16.28 -1.49
N VAL A 113 23.38 15.98 -2.56
CA VAL A 113 23.87 16.10 -3.94
C VAL A 113 24.15 17.55 -4.29
N ALA A 114 23.29 18.49 -3.90
CA ALA A 114 23.49 19.92 -4.11
C ALA A 114 24.76 20.44 -3.41
N SER A 115 25.01 20.05 -2.16
CA SER A 115 26.23 20.44 -1.45
C SER A 115 27.51 19.89 -2.09
N LEU A 116 27.47 18.67 -2.64
CA LEU A 116 28.61 18.11 -3.39
C LEU A 116 28.85 18.86 -4.70
N ILE A 117 27.79 19.29 -5.39
CA ILE A 117 27.89 20.10 -6.61
C ILE A 117 28.47 21.47 -6.29
N GLU A 118 28.01 22.13 -5.23
CA GLU A 118 28.53 23.43 -4.79
C GLU A 118 30.04 23.37 -4.48
N TYR A 119 30.48 22.35 -3.74
CA TYR A 119 31.89 22.11 -3.46
C TYR A 119 32.72 22.02 -4.75
N LYS A 120 32.24 21.24 -5.74
CA LYS A 120 32.94 21.06 -7.01
C LYS A 120 32.99 22.33 -7.87
N VAL A 121 31.94 23.14 -7.83
CA VAL A 121 31.92 24.45 -8.49
C VAL A 121 32.95 25.39 -7.88
N LEU A 122 33.04 25.48 -6.55
CA LEU A 122 34.02 26.35 -5.90
C LEU A 122 35.47 25.95 -6.21
N GLU A 123 35.76 24.65 -6.31
CA GLU A 123 37.07 24.13 -6.71
C GLU A 123 37.45 24.60 -8.14
N SER A 124 36.48 24.71 -9.04
CA SER A 124 36.70 25.12 -10.44
C SER A 124 36.89 26.63 -10.65
N TRP A 125 36.47 27.48 -9.70
CA TRP A 125 36.65 28.93 -9.76
C TRP A 125 37.89 29.41 -8.99
N GLY A 126 38.50 28.54 -8.19
CA GLY A 126 39.73 28.81 -7.44
C GLY A 126 41.02 28.33 -8.13
N ALA A 127 40.94 27.77 -9.34
CA ALA A 127 42.05 27.32 -10.18
C ALA A 127 42.12 28.17 -11.46
#